data_AF-A0A2T4WC52-F1
#
_entry.id   AF-A0A2T4WC52-F1
#
_cell.length_a   1.000
_cell.length_b   1.000
_cell.length_c   1.000
_cell.angle_alpha   90.00
_cell.angle_beta   90.00
_cell.angle_gamma   90.00
#
_symmetry.space_group_name_H-M   'P 1'
#
loop_
_entity.id
_entity.type
_entity.pdbx_description
1 polymer ?
#
loop_
_entity_poly.entity_id
_entity_poly.type
_entity_poly.pdbx_seq_one_letter_code
_entity_poly.pdbx_strand_id
1 'polypeptide(L)' 'MKKSALITVFLTTLLVASFSVKGQTMQRMDPPNWWIDHPLDTVEILLQGEGLLKWAAQVEKPVGKVLQTTHYGD' A
#
# COMPACT_ATOMS: atom_id res chain seq x y z
N MET A 1 -17.80 -40.74 8.70
CA MET A 1 -17.59 -40.32 7.29
C MET A 1 -17.93 -38.84 7.03
N LYS A 2 -19.01 -38.26 7.58
CA LYS A 2 -19.44 -36.87 7.31
C LYS A 2 -18.42 -35.76 7.65
N LYS A 3 -17.63 -35.92 8.72
CA LYS A 3 -16.64 -34.91 9.15
C LYS A 3 -15.42 -34.81 8.24
N SER A 4 -14.97 -35.92 7.66
CA SER A 4 -13.80 -35.95 6.77
C SER A 4 -14.11 -35.30 5.42
N ALA A 5 -15.30 -35.55 4.86
CA ALA A 5 -15.72 -34.88 3.62
C ALA A 5 -15.81 -33.35 3.80
N LEU A 6 -16.30 -32.89 4.95
CA LEU A 6 -16.38 -31.45 5.25
C LEU A 6 -14.99 -30.80 5.33
N ILE A 7 -14.03 -31.48 5.94
CA ILE A 7 -12.63 -31.03 6.02
C ILE A 7 -11.99 -30.98 4.63
N THR A 8 -12.21 -32.00 3.80
CA THR A 8 -11.70 -32.04 2.42
C THR A 8 -12.30 -30.93 1.55
N VAL A 9 -13.61 -30.66 1.68
CA VAL A 9 -14.26 -29.54 0.97
C VAL A 9 -13.72 -28.20 1.46
N PHE A 10 -13.52 -28.03 2.77
CA PHE A 10 -12.97 -26.80 3.33
C PHE A 10 -11.53 -26.54 2.83
N LEU A 11 -10.66 -27.55 2.87
CA LEU A 11 -9.27 -27.46 2.41
C LEU A 11 -9.17 -27.19 0.91
N THR A 12 -10.01 -27.84 0.09
CA THR A 12 -10.03 -27.59 -1.37
C THR A 12 -10.54 -26.18 -1.69
N THR A 13 -11.53 -25.69 -0.95
CA THR A 13 -12.01 -24.30 -1.10
C THR A 13 -10.93 -23.30 -0.72
N LEU A 14 -10.15 -23.57 0.34
CA LEU A 14 -9.02 -22.72 0.76
C LEU A 14 -7.90 -22.70 -0.29
N LEU A 15 -7.63 -23.83 -0.94
CA LEU A 15 -6.59 -23.95 -1.97
C LEU A 15 -6.95 -23.21 -3.27
N VAL A 16 -8.24 -23.23 -3.64
CA VAL A 16 -8.76 -22.51 -4.82
C VAL A 16 -8.90 -21.02 -4.55
N ALA A 17 -9.10 -20.62 -3.29
CA ALA A 17 -9.07 -19.24 -2.83
C ALA A 17 -7.63 -18.70 -2.78
N SER A 18 -6.95 -18.71 -3.92
CA SER A 18 -5.75 -17.91 -4.15
C SER A 18 -6.18 -16.45 -4.20
N PHE A 19 -6.29 -15.83 -3.03
CA PHE A 19 -6.54 -14.41 -2.92
C PHE A 19 -5.32 -13.68 -3.50
N SER A 20 -5.45 -13.23 -4.75
CA SER A 20 -4.53 -12.24 -5.31
C SER A 20 -4.82 -10.92 -4.59
N VAL A 21 -4.22 -10.75 -3.41
CA VAL A 21 -4.22 -9.48 -2.70
C VAL A 21 -3.35 -8.55 -3.53
N LYS A 22 -3.98 -7.87 -4.50
CA LYS A 22 -3.32 -6.83 -5.29
C LYS A 22 -2.97 -5.68 -4.33
N GLY A 23 -1.72 -5.69 -3.88
CA GLY A 23 -1.13 -4.61 -3.10
C GLY A 23 -0.93 -3.35 -3.93
N GLN A 24 -0.31 -2.34 -3.32
CA GLN A 24 0.17 -1.16 -4.02
C GLN A 24 1.46 -1.51 -4.75
N THR A 25 1.63 -1.01 -5.97
CA THR A 25 2.92 -1.05 -6.66
C THR A 25 3.43 0.38 -6.82
N MET A 26 4.69 0.61 -6.51
CA MET A 26 5.33 1.91 -6.69
C MET A 26 6.36 1.78 -7.82
N GLN A 27 6.13 2.52 -8.90
CA GLN A 27 7.01 2.55 -10.07
C GLN A 27 8.01 3.71 -9.97
N ARG A 28 7.58 4.85 -9.42
CA ARG A 28 8.44 6.02 -9.22
C ARG A 28 8.07 6.75 -7.93
N MET A 29 9.09 7.28 -7.28
CA MET A 29 9.00 8.20 -6.15
C MET A 29 10.01 9.33 -6.39
N ASP A 30 9.58 10.57 -6.30
CA ASP A 30 10.41 11.74 -6.56
C ASP A 30 10.10 12.89 -5.58
N PRO A 31 11.06 13.34 -4.75
CA PRO A 31 12.39 12.76 -4.58
C PRO A 31 12.30 11.38 -3.87
N PRO A 32 13.24 10.46 -4.14
CA PRO A 32 13.23 9.12 -3.53
C PRO A 32 13.61 9.13 -2.04
N ASN A 33 14.27 10.18 -1.58
CA ASN A 33 14.64 10.41 -0.18
C ASN A 33 14.76 11.91 0.10
N TRP A 34 14.88 12.27 1.37
CA TRP A 34 15.06 13.64 1.82
C TRP A 34 16.01 13.69 3.01
N TRP A 35 16.57 14.88 3.30
CA TRP A 35 17.50 15.07 4.40
C TRP A 35 16.79 15.49 5.69
N ILE A 36 17.28 14.98 6.81
CA ILE A 36 16.98 15.52 8.13
C ILE A 36 17.68 16.88 8.24
N ASP A 37 17.04 17.85 8.91
CA ASP A 37 17.54 19.22 9.11
C ASP A 37 17.80 20.00 7.81
N HIS A 38 17.12 19.64 6.73
CA HIS A 38 17.11 20.44 5.51
C HIS A 38 16.53 21.85 5.79
N PRO A 39 17.06 22.93 5.20
CA PRO A 39 16.56 24.30 5.45
C PRO A 39 15.07 24.49 5.12
N LEU A 40 14.55 23.67 4.20
CA LEU A 40 13.11 23.53 3.95
C LEU A 40 12.56 22.38 4.78
N ASP A 41 11.58 22.67 5.61
CA ASP A 41 10.90 21.73 6.52
C ASP A 41 9.79 20.90 5.84
N THR A 42 9.51 21.20 4.58
CA THR A 42 8.43 20.62 3.78
C THR A 42 8.98 20.12 2.46
N VAL A 43 8.56 18.92 2.06
CA VAL A 43 8.89 18.29 0.78
C VAL A 43 7.62 17.79 0.11
N GLU A 44 7.47 18.08 -1.19
CA GLU A 44 6.44 17.46 -2.03
C GLU A 44 7.03 16.19 -2.65
N ILE A 45 6.29 15.08 -2.53
CA ILE A 45 6.70 13.78 -3.07
C ILE A 45 5.70 13.36 -4.14
N LEU A 46 6.20 13.21 -5.36
CA LEU A 46 5.45 12.62 -6.47
C LEU A 46 5.56 11.10 -6.42
N LEU A 47 4.42 10.43 -6.36
CA LEU A 47 4.31 8.97 -6.41
C LEU A 47 3.61 8.53 -7.70
N GLN A 48 4.18 7.55 -8.38
CA GLN A 48 3.58 6.91 -9.55
C GLN A 48 3.52 5.40 -9.35
N GLY A 49 2.38 4.80 -9.64
CA GLY A 49 2.18 3.36 -9.52
C GLY A 49 0.72 2.96 -9.43
N GLU A 50 0.44 1.66 -9.28
CA GLU A 50 -0.92 1.14 -9.28
C GLU A 50 -1.47 1.01 -7.85
N GLY A 51 -2.75 1.35 -7.69
CA GLY A 51 -3.46 1.16 -6.41
C GLY A 51 -3.08 2.15 -5.30
N LEU A 52 -2.29 3.19 -5.60
CA LEU A 52 -1.87 4.21 -4.63
C LEU A 52 -3.03 5.04 -4.08
N LEU A 53 -4.08 5.25 -4.88
CA LEU A 53 -5.24 6.08 -4.51
C LEU A 53 -6.21 5.40 -3.52
N LYS A 54 -6.01 4.11 -3.24
CA LYS A 54 -6.94 3.33 -2.40
C LYS A 54 -6.83 3.65 -0.91
N TRP A 55 -5.74 4.30 -0.48
CA TRP A 55 -5.47 4.59 0.93
C TRP A 55 -4.86 5.98 1.09
N ALA A 56 -5.18 6.66 2.19
CA ALA A 56 -4.54 7.91 2.54
C ALA A 56 -3.05 7.67 2.86
N ALA A 57 -2.18 8.57 2.38
CA ALA A 57 -0.76 8.53 2.73
C ALA A 57 -0.57 8.72 4.24
N GLN A 58 0.27 7.88 4.84
CA GLN A 58 0.61 7.94 6.26
C GLN A 58 2.12 7.83 6.43
N VAL A 59 2.64 8.56 7.42
CA VAL A 59 4.06 8.50 7.80
C VAL A 59 4.12 8.14 9.28
N GLU A 60 5.03 7.24 9.65
CA GLU A 60 5.22 6.86 11.05
C GLU A 60 5.75 8.03 11.88
N LYS A 61 5.18 8.22 13.07
CA LYS A 61 5.64 9.22 14.04
C LYS A 61 6.95 8.74 14.68
N PRO A 62 7.93 9.63 14.96
CA PRO A 62 7.81 11.09 15.08
C PRO A 62 8.36 11.91 13.89
N VAL A 63 8.68 11.30 12.75
CA VAL A 63 9.56 11.92 11.74
C VAL A 63 8.88 13.03 10.91
N GLY A 64 7.54 13.00 10.78
CA GLY A 64 6.81 14.04 10.03
C GLY A 64 5.29 13.86 10.05
N LYS A 65 4.60 14.69 9.27
CA LYS A 65 3.15 14.60 9.04
C LYS A 65 2.83 14.84 7.56
N VAL A 66 1.83 14.12 7.04
CA VAL A 66 1.25 14.41 5.74
C VAL A 66 0.35 15.63 5.89
N LEU A 67 0.67 16.73 5.19
CA LEU A 67 -0.12 17.97 5.21
C LEU A 67 -1.26 17.94 4.20
N GLN A 68 -0.97 17.47 2.99
CA GLN A 68 -1.90 17.44 1.88
C GLN A 68 -1.58 16.26 0.96
N THR A 69 -2.58 15.78 0.24
CA THR A 69 -2.43 14.80 -0.83
C THR A 69 -3.24 15.29 -2.03
N THR A 70 -2.61 15.32 -3.19
CA THR A 70 -3.25 15.71 -4.47
C THR A 70 -3.14 14.53 -5.43
N HIS A 71 -4.24 14.22 -6.12
CA HIS A 71 -4.27 13.15 -7.13
C HIS A 71 -4.21 13.76 -8.53
N TYR A 72 -3.45 13.13 -9.42
CA TYR A 72 -3.24 13.58 -10.79
C TYR A 72 -3.58 12.46 -11.77
N GLY A 73 -4.21 12.79 -12.90
CA GLY A 73 -4.44 11.88 -14.02
C GLY A 73 -5.71 11.02 -13.93
N ASP A 74 -6.88 11.66 -13.89
CA ASP A 74 -8.18 11.00 -14.09
C ASP A 74 -8.34 10.39 -15.49
#